data_AF-A0A8B8NW80-F1
#
_entry.id   AF-A0A8B8NW80-F1
#
_cell.length_a   1.000
_cell.length_b   1.000
_cell.length_c   1.000
_cell.angle_alpha   90.00
_cell.angle_beta   90.00
_cell.angle_gamma   90.00
#
_symmetry.space_group_name_H-M   'P 1'
#
loop_
_entity.id
_entity.type
_entity.pdbx_description
1 polymer ?
#
loop_
_entity_poly.entity_id
_entity_poly.type
_entity_poly.pdbx_seq_one_letter_code
_entity_poly.pdbx_strand_id
1 'polypeptide(L)'
;MMASSQDDTKSKVLSTGSMQVESPLKNPYKLDSKSLAELAIKPIAKPIRISKFPEATCPTPPCVTRVLSETKRRPLKASGDSPLKRWKEEEIKKHGLEGFRRSQEETKERGRVFHALMADFLMGQCDPNEMSLTEEIANLWKSVENIREKIRNVRLVEHIVTHSSLNYRGIIDCVASYNDELVVIEFKTSKKYKRYLHEIYDIPRQVAAYCGALNYDTNIAHDVIDRNITSGLVIVAYTDGSEASVHRLNVTEQMNNYWKQWVGRLDQFQRTNKLEQQATA
;
A
#
# COMPACT_ATOMS: atom_id res chain seq x y z
N MET A 1 -2.26 42.94 -59.81
CA MET A 1 -2.52 41.70 -59.04
C MET A 1 -1.23 41.33 -58.33
N MET A 2 -1.10 41.73 -57.06
CA MET A 2 0.06 41.42 -56.22
C MET A 2 -0.28 40.20 -55.37
N ALA A 3 0.58 39.19 -55.41
CA ALA A 3 0.61 38.11 -54.44
C ALA A 3 1.61 38.50 -53.35
N SER A 4 1.13 38.65 -52.11
CA SER A 4 1.97 38.80 -50.92
C SER A 4 1.65 37.67 -49.96
N SER A 5 2.71 36.98 -49.59
CA SER A 5 2.83 35.95 -48.58
C SER A 5 2.28 36.41 -47.23
N GLN A 6 1.52 35.56 -46.54
CA GLN A 6 1.35 35.62 -45.10
C GLN A 6 1.66 34.25 -44.51
N ASP A 7 2.63 34.30 -43.61
CA ASP A 7 3.26 33.21 -42.89
C ASP A 7 2.51 33.06 -41.56
N ASP A 8 1.63 32.07 -41.45
CA ASP A 8 0.90 31.76 -40.22
C ASP A 8 1.64 30.65 -39.45
N THR A 9 2.67 31.07 -38.70
CA THR A 9 3.24 30.30 -37.60
C THR A 9 2.18 30.04 -36.52
N LYS A 10 1.48 28.91 -36.62
CA LYS A 10 0.65 28.39 -35.52
C LYS A 10 1.54 27.97 -34.34
N SER A 11 1.52 28.81 -33.32
CA SER A 11 1.92 28.55 -31.94
C SER A 11 1.54 27.13 -31.50
N LYS A 12 2.55 26.28 -31.33
CA LYS A 12 2.44 24.97 -30.71
C LYS A 12 2.43 25.17 -29.20
N VAL A 13 1.27 25.49 -28.64
CA VAL A 13 1.05 25.46 -27.20
C VAL A 13 1.26 24.01 -26.76
N LEU A 14 2.41 23.74 -26.16
CA LEU A 14 2.70 22.49 -25.46
C LEU A 14 1.74 22.39 -24.28
N SER A 15 0.65 21.67 -24.52
CA SER A 15 -0.26 21.13 -23.54
C SER A 15 0.54 20.54 -22.36
N THR A 16 0.40 21.16 -21.19
CA THR A 16 0.82 20.56 -19.92
C THR A 16 -0.05 19.34 -19.70
N GLY A 17 0.46 18.17 -20.08
CA GLY A 17 -0.23 16.89 -19.92
C GLY A 17 -0.54 16.63 -18.45
N SER A 18 -1.79 16.80 -18.06
CA SER A 18 -2.34 16.11 -16.90
C SER A 18 -2.14 14.61 -17.13
N MET A 19 -1.55 13.89 -16.18
CA MET A 19 -1.58 12.42 -16.19
C MET A 19 -3.02 11.98 -16.48
N GLN A 20 -3.26 11.40 -17.66
CA GLN A 20 -4.54 10.78 -17.93
C GLN A 20 -4.67 9.66 -16.91
N VAL A 21 -5.70 9.77 -16.07
CA VAL A 21 -5.97 8.77 -15.05
C VAL A 21 -6.28 7.48 -15.79
N GLU A 22 -5.39 6.48 -15.73
CA GLU A 22 -5.70 5.08 -16.04
C GLU A 22 -6.69 4.60 -14.97
N SER A 23 -7.93 5.03 -15.10
CA SER A 23 -9.10 4.51 -14.43
C SER A 23 -9.87 3.69 -15.44
N PRO A 24 -10.32 2.47 -15.08
CA PRO A 24 -10.37 1.90 -13.72
C PRO A 24 -9.01 1.37 -13.20
N LEU A 25 -8.94 0.97 -11.92
CA LEU A 25 -7.83 0.21 -11.30
C LEU A 25 -7.69 -1.17 -11.97
N LYS A 26 -7.36 -1.19 -13.25
CA LYS A 26 -7.23 -2.38 -14.07
C LYS A 26 -6.20 -2.11 -15.15
N ASN A 27 -5.46 -3.17 -15.49
CA ASN A 27 -4.71 -3.25 -16.72
C ASN A 27 -5.60 -3.91 -17.78
N PRO A 28 -5.89 -3.25 -18.92
CA PRO A 28 -6.76 -3.81 -19.97
C PRO A 28 -6.17 -5.06 -20.64
N TYR A 29 -4.86 -5.29 -20.50
CA TYR A 29 -4.17 -6.47 -21.02
C TYR A 29 -4.13 -7.64 -20.02
N LYS A 30 -4.63 -7.46 -18.79
CA LYS A 30 -4.82 -8.53 -17.80
C LYS A 30 -6.30 -8.91 -17.72
N LEU A 31 -6.58 -10.19 -17.46
CA LEU A 31 -7.94 -10.69 -17.27
C LEU A 31 -8.62 -10.01 -16.07
N ASP A 32 -9.94 -9.83 -16.12
CA ASP A 32 -10.69 -9.20 -15.02
C ASP A 32 -10.95 -10.21 -13.89
N SER A 33 -10.81 -9.78 -12.62
CA SER A 33 -11.04 -10.63 -11.44
C SER A 33 -12.44 -11.24 -11.45
N LYS A 34 -13.45 -10.47 -11.90
CA LYS A 34 -14.85 -10.92 -12.00
C LYS A 34 -15.10 -11.89 -13.16
N SER A 35 -14.43 -11.70 -14.30
CA SER A 35 -14.57 -12.61 -15.45
C SER A 35 -14.03 -14.02 -15.19
N LEU A 36 -13.21 -14.16 -14.14
CA LEU A 36 -12.59 -15.42 -13.74
C LEU A 36 -13.01 -15.88 -12.34
N ALA A 37 -14.06 -15.32 -11.73
CA ALA A 37 -14.59 -15.86 -10.47
C ALA A 37 -15.01 -17.34 -10.63
N GLU A 38 -15.31 -17.76 -11.87
CA GLU A 38 -15.59 -19.14 -12.27
C GLU A 38 -14.33 -19.97 -12.57
N LEU A 39 -13.17 -19.32 -12.81
CA LEU A 39 -11.89 -19.96 -13.07
C LEU A 39 -11.08 -20.06 -11.78
N ALA A 40 -11.05 -21.27 -11.22
CA ALA A 40 -10.37 -21.59 -9.97
C ALA A 40 -8.96 -20.97 -9.88
N ILE A 41 -8.67 -20.36 -8.73
CA ILE A 41 -7.34 -19.82 -8.41
C ILE A 41 -6.36 -21.00 -8.35
N LYS A 42 -5.57 -21.19 -9.43
CA LYS A 42 -4.62 -22.30 -9.54
C LYS A 42 -3.44 -22.07 -8.57
N PRO A 43 -3.14 -22.96 -7.63
CA PRO A 43 -2.02 -22.77 -6.70
C PRO A 43 -0.69 -22.65 -7.46
N ILE A 44 0.24 -21.84 -6.93
CA ILE A 44 1.65 -21.91 -7.33
C ILE A 44 2.41 -22.86 -6.40
N ALA A 45 3.55 -23.38 -6.87
CA ALA A 45 4.34 -24.36 -6.11
C ALA A 45 4.84 -23.81 -4.77
N LYS A 46 5.34 -22.57 -4.75
CA LYS A 46 5.81 -21.87 -3.55
C LYS A 46 5.56 -20.37 -3.65
N PRO A 47 5.25 -19.67 -2.55
CA PRO A 47 5.17 -18.21 -2.55
C PRO A 47 6.53 -17.57 -2.85
N ILE A 48 6.49 -16.36 -3.43
CA ILE A 48 7.69 -15.59 -3.80
C ILE A 48 7.90 -14.44 -2.81
N ARG A 49 9.14 -14.28 -2.33
CA ARG A 49 9.55 -13.20 -1.42
C ARG A 49 10.76 -12.46 -1.98
N ILE A 50 10.58 -11.18 -2.32
CA ILE A 50 11.63 -10.27 -2.79
C ILE A 50 11.46 -8.94 -2.04
N SER A 51 12.13 -8.83 -0.88
CA SER A 51 11.92 -7.71 0.05
C SER A 51 13.03 -6.66 0.05
N LYS A 52 14.12 -6.89 -0.70
CA LYS A 52 15.26 -5.97 -0.80
C LYS A 52 15.29 -5.30 -2.16
N PHE A 53 15.26 -3.97 -2.16
CA PHE A 53 15.42 -3.22 -3.41
C PHE A 53 16.84 -3.42 -3.95
N PRO A 54 17.02 -3.56 -5.27
CA PRO A 54 18.35 -3.57 -5.87
C PRO A 54 19.14 -2.31 -5.50
N GLU A 55 20.46 -2.42 -5.40
CA GLU A 55 21.35 -1.27 -5.23
C GLU A 55 21.15 -0.29 -6.39
N ALA A 56 20.99 1.00 -6.06
CA ALA A 56 20.51 1.99 -7.02
C ALA A 56 21.64 2.48 -7.95
N THR A 57 21.46 2.28 -9.26
CA THR A 57 22.29 2.87 -10.32
C THR A 57 21.62 4.05 -11.04
N CYS A 58 20.37 4.38 -10.68
CA CYS A 58 19.50 5.37 -11.35
C CYS A 58 18.49 5.96 -10.32
N PRO A 59 17.79 7.09 -10.60
CA PRO A 59 16.82 7.66 -9.68
C PRO A 59 15.74 6.64 -9.32
N THR A 60 15.68 6.26 -8.04
CA THR A 60 14.73 5.24 -7.60
C THR A 60 13.32 5.81 -7.54
N PRO A 61 12.30 5.11 -8.08
CA PRO A 61 10.91 5.51 -7.94
C PRO A 61 10.54 5.70 -6.45
N PRO A 62 9.69 6.68 -6.11
CA PRO A 62 9.26 6.89 -4.72
C PRO A 62 8.44 5.70 -4.21
N CYS A 63 8.62 5.37 -2.92
CA CYS A 63 7.82 4.35 -2.26
C CYS A 63 6.41 4.86 -1.94
N VAL A 64 5.39 4.00 -2.02
CA VAL A 64 3.98 4.34 -1.69
C VAL A 64 3.87 5.05 -0.32
N THR A 65 4.53 4.52 0.70
CA THR A 65 4.53 5.09 2.06
C THR A 65 5.11 6.50 2.10
N ARG A 66 6.18 6.77 1.34
CA ARG A 66 6.81 8.10 1.21
C ARG A 66 5.87 9.11 0.57
N VAL A 67 5.27 8.73 -0.57
CA VAL A 67 4.28 9.56 -1.26
C VAL A 67 3.14 9.90 -0.32
N LEU A 68 2.55 8.89 0.35
CA LEU A 68 1.46 9.10 1.29
C LEU A 68 1.89 9.98 2.47
N SER A 69 3.09 9.83 3.02
CA SER A 69 3.54 10.64 4.17
C SER A 69 3.77 12.10 3.82
N GLU A 70 4.41 12.39 2.69
CA GLU A 70 4.82 13.76 2.30
C GLU A 70 3.65 14.57 1.74
N THR A 71 2.62 13.90 1.21
CA THR A 71 1.44 14.58 0.65
C THR A 71 0.26 14.63 1.61
N LYS A 72 0.44 14.28 2.90
CA LYS A 72 -0.64 14.39 3.89
C LYS A 72 -1.19 15.82 3.84
N ARG A 73 -2.50 15.95 3.63
CA ARG A 73 -3.15 17.27 3.62
C ARG A 73 -2.75 18.00 4.89
N ARG A 74 -2.01 19.12 4.74
CA ARG A 74 -1.91 20.09 5.82
C ARG A 74 -3.33 20.58 6.12
N PRO A 75 -3.72 20.76 7.39
CA PRO A 75 -5.04 21.30 7.71
C PRO A 75 -5.28 22.59 6.91
N LEU A 76 -6.43 22.70 6.27
CA LEU A 76 -6.86 23.88 5.48
C LEU A 76 -6.98 25.17 6.31
N LYS A 77 -6.65 25.14 7.61
CA LYS A 77 -6.63 26.30 8.49
C LYS A 77 -5.25 26.42 9.13
N ALA A 78 -4.63 27.58 8.97
CA ALA A 78 -3.37 27.97 9.62
C ALA A 78 -3.47 28.05 11.16
N SER A 79 -4.65 27.85 11.75
CA SER A 79 -4.97 28.09 13.17
C SER A 79 -5.39 26.85 13.97
N GLY A 80 -5.31 25.64 13.40
CA GLY A 80 -5.73 24.42 14.10
C GLY A 80 -4.67 23.32 14.05
N ASP A 81 -4.09 22.98 15.20
CA ASP A 81 -3.19 21.84 15.30
C ASP A 81 -3.87 20.54 14.87
N SER A 82 -3.24 19.84 13.93
CA SER A 82 -3.74 18.54 13.47
C SER A 82 -3.99 17.61 14.67
N PRO A 83 -5.00 16.73 14.64
CA PRO A 83 -5.23 15.76 15.72
C PRO A 83 -3.97 14.95 16.09
N LEU A 84 -3.13 14.65 15.09
CA LEU A 84 -1.82 14.00 15.28
C LEU A 84 -0.82 14.87 16.06
N LYS A 85 -0.81 16.18 15.81
CA LYS A 85 0.05 17.14 16.53
C LYS A 85 -0.38 17.26 17.99
N ARG A 86 -1.69 17.43 18.23
CA ARG A 86 -2.25 17.48 19.60
C ARG A 86 -1.98 16.19 20.37
N TRP A 87 -2.24 15.04 19.76
CA TRP A 87 -1.91 13.74 20.36
C TRP A 87 -0.41 13.62 20.69
N LYS A 88 0.49 14.03 19.77
CA LYS A 88 1.93 14.01 20.02
C LYS A 88 2.31 14.90 21.20
N GLU A 89 1.77 16.10 21.29
CA GLU A 89 2.03 17.05 22.39
C GLU A 89 1.52 16.49 23.72
N GLU A 90 0.33 15.88 23.74
CA GLU A 90 -0.22 15.21 24.92
C GLU A 90 0.64 14.04 25.40
N GLU A 91 1.12 13.19 24.49
CA GLU A 91 1.97 12.05 24.85
C GLU A 91 3.34 12.50 25.38
N ILE A 92 3.94 13.52 24.76
CA ILE A 92 5.19 14.11 25.25
C ILE A 92 4.98 14.74 26.63
N LYS A 93 3.83 15.40 26.87
CA LYS A 93 3.50 15.97 28.18
C LYS A 93 3.35 14.89 29.26
N LYS A 94 2.82 13.72 28.92
CA LYS A 94 2.62 12.61 29.86
C LYS A 94 3.89 11.81 30.16
N HIS A 95 4.70 11.53 29.13
CA HIS A 95 5.81 10.56 29.21
C HIS A 95 7.20 11.19 28.99
N GLY A 96 7.27 12.50 28.76
CA GLY A 96 8.48 13.17 28.32
C GLY A 96 8.85 12.82 26.87
N LEU A 97 9.82 13.56 26.32
CA LEU A 97 10.28 13.35 24.96
C LEU A 97 10.95 11.98 24.76
N GLU A 98 11.71 11.51 25.76
CA GLU A 98 12.36 10.20 25.72
C GLU A 98 11.37 9.06 25.83
N GLY A 99 10.39 9.14 26.76
CA GLY A 99 9.34 8.15 26.87
C GLY A 99 8.50 8.05 25.59
N PHE A 100 8.19 9.20 24.96
CA PHE A 100 7.53 9.22 23.65
C PHE A 100 8.37 8.54 22.56
N ARG A 101 9.68 8.83 22.48
CA ARG A 101 10.59 8.20 21.50
C ARG A 101 10.66 6.69 21.70
N ARG A 102 10.81 6.23 22.95
CA ARG A 102 10.84 4.81 23.31
C ARG A 102 9.56 4.09 22.90
N SER A 103 8.39 4.64 23.23
CA SER A 103 7.09 4.08 22.85
C SER A 103 6.90 3.97 21.33
N GLN A 104 7.42 4.95 20.57
CA GLN A 104 7.41 4.91 19.11
C GLN A 104 8.34 3.83 18.54
N GLU A 105 9.51 3.63 19.13
CA GLU A 105 10.45 2.58 18.75
C GLU A 105 9.91 1.19 19.07
N GLU A 106 9.39 0.97 20.28
CA GLU A 106 8.69 -0.27 20.68
C GLU A 106 7.53 -0.59 19.73
N THR A 107 6.77 0.43 19.32
CA THR A 107 5.66 0.24 18.36
C THR A 107 6.13 -0.18 16.98
N LYS A 108 7.23 0.42 16.49
CA LYS A 108 7.84 0.03 15.21
C LYS A 108 8.40 -1.39 15.28
N GLU A 109 9.13 -1.69 16.35
CA GLU A 109 9.78 -2.98 16.54
C GLU A 109 8.76 -4.11 16.66
N ARG A 110 7.70 -3.92 17.46
CA ARG A 110 6.57 -4.87 17.53
C ARG A 110 5.96 -5.12 16.15
N GLY A 111 5.74 -4.06 15.38
CA GLY A 111 5.25 -4.18 14.00
C GLY A 111 6.20 -5.01 13.14
N ARG A 112 7.50 -4.70 13.18
CA ARG A 112 8.54 -5.40 12.42
C ARG A 112 8.59 -6.90 12.76
N VAL A 113 8.62 -7.24 14.05
CA VAL A 113 8.66 -8.64 14.52
C VAL A 113 7.40 -9.38 14.11
N PHE A 114 6.22 -8.75 14.22
CA PHE A 114 4.96 -9.37 13.80
C PHE A 114 4.90 -9.61 12.28
N HIS A 115 5.32 -8.65 11.46
CA HIS A 115 5.36 -8.85 10.00
C HIS A 115 6.36 -9.94 9.61
N ALA A 116 7.52 -10.01 10.25
CA ALA A 116 8.49 -11.08 10.02
C ALA A 116 7.91 -12.46 10.36
N LEU A 117 7.25 -12.59 11.51
CA LEU A 117 6.56 -13.84 11.92
C LEU A 117 5.49 -14.24 10.91
N MET A 118 4.65 -13.29 10.48
CA MET A 118 3.63 -13.55 9.45
C MET A 118 4.24 -13.95 8.12
N ALA A 119 5.33 -13.30 7.70
CA ALA A 119 6.01 -13.61 6.45
C ALA A 119 6.59 -15.04 6.48
N ASP A 120 7.30 -15.40 7.54
CA ASP A 120 7.92 -16.72 7.70
C ASP A 120 6.83 -17.81 7.79
N PHE A 121 5.72 -17.56 8.49
CA PHE A 121 4.56 -18.46 8.52
C PHE A 121 3.94 -18.66 7.14
N LEU A 122 3.66 -17.57 6.40
CA LEU A 122 3.04 -17.62 5.07
C LEU A 122 3.96 -18.27 4.02
N MET A 123 5.27 -18.23 4.24
CA MET A 123 6.27 -18.94 3.44
C MET A 123 6.45 -20.42 3.84
N GLY A 124 5.78 -20.88 4.91
CA GLY A 124 5.95 -22.23 5.46
C GLY A 124 7.32 -22.47 6.09
N GLN A 125 7.98 -21.42 6.58
CA GLN A 125 9.34 -21.44 7.12
C GLN A 125 9.38 -21.56 8.65
N CYS A 126 8.26 -21.36 9.33
CA CYS A 126 8.16 -21.53 10.78
C CYS A 126 6.78 -22.04 11.21
N ASP A 127 6.71 -22.64 12.40
CA ASP A 127 5.47 -22.82 13.15
C ASP A 127 5.50 -21.89 14.38
N PRO A 128 4.74 -20.77 14.37
CA PRO A 128 4.70 -19.85 15.49
C PRO A 128 4.26 -20.46 16.83
N ASN A 129 3.56 -21.60 16.83
CA ASN A 129 3.13 -22.27 18.07
C ASN A 129 4.27 -23.04 18.75
N GLU A 130 5.35 -23.33 18.02
CA GLU A 130 6.54 -23.99 18.55
C GLU A 130 7.66 -22.99 18.93
N MET A 131 7.44 -21.70 18.68
CA MET A 131 8.41 -20.64 18.94
C MET A 131 8.24 -20.03 20.33
N SER A 132 9.36 -19.61 20.95
CA SER A 132 9.33 -18.78 22.15
C SER A 132 9.08 -17.31 21.76
N LEU A 133 7.82 -16.90 21.80
CA LEU A 133 7.38 -15.53 21.49
C LEU A 133 7.23 -14.70 22.77
N THR A 134 7.45 -13.38 22.67
CA THR A 134 7.05 -12.46 23.75
C THR A 134 5.52 -12.45 23.88
N GLU A 135 5.00 -12.12 25.06
CA GLU A 135 3.55 -12.08 25.30
C GLU A 135 2.81 -11.18 24.29
N GLU A 136 3.36 -9.99 23.98
CA GLU A 136 2.75 -9.09 22.99
C GLU A 136 2.67 -9.72 21.59
N ILE A 137 3.71 -10.45 21.16
CA ILE A 137 3.74 -11.09 19.84
C ILE A 137 2.85 -12.34 19.82
N ALA A 138 2.82 -13.12 20.90
CA ALA A 138 1.89 -14.23 21.05
C ALA A 138 0.42 -13.75 21.02
N ASN A 139 0.12 -12.61 21.64
CA ASN A 139 -1.20 -11.98 21.58
C ASN A 139 -1.54 -11.53 20.15
N LEU A 140 -0.61 -10.88 19.44
CA LEU A 140 -0.84 -10.52 18.05
C LEU A 140 -1.04 -11.74 17.14
N TRP A 141 -0.29 -12.82 17.38
CA TRP A 141 -0.49 -14.10 16.70
C TRP A 141 -1.87 -14.67 16.98
N LYS A 142 -2.29 -14.73 18.25
CA LYS A 142 -3.65 -15.15 18.64
C LYS A 142 -4.73 -14.30 17.99
N SER A 143 -4.53 -12.98 17.92
CA SER A 143 -5.49 -12.02 17.35
C SER A 143 -5.90 -12.36 15.91
N VAL A 144 -5.00 -12.92 15.10
CA VAL A 144 -5.25 -13.26 13.68
C VAL A 144 -5.69 -14.70 13.43
N GLU A 145 -5.93 -15.50 14.47
CA GLU A 145 -6.24 -16.93 14.39
C GLU A 145 -7.36 -17.27 13.41
N ASN A 146 -8.53 -16.65 13.59
CA ASN A 146 -9.71 -16.89 12.75
C ASN A 146 -9.54 -16.45 11.27
N ILE A 147 -8.49 -15.68 10.97
CA ILE A 147 -8.26 -15.08 9.66
C ILE A 147 -7.15 -15.83 8.92
N ARG A 148 -6.06 -16.19 9.60
CA ARG A 148 -4.93 -16.89 8.98
C ARG A 148 -5.33 -18.22 8.33
N GLU A 149 -6.32 -18.92 8.89
CA GLU A 149 -6.86 -20.16 8.31
C GLU A 149 -7.64 -19.96 7.00
N LYS A 150 -8.09 -18.73 6.74
CA LYS A 150 -8.82 -18.35 5.51
C LYS A 150 -7.88 -17.84 4.42
N ILE A 151 -6.61 -17.58 4.75
CA ILE A 151 -5.57 -17.20 3.78
C ILE A 151 -5.05 -18.48 3.12
N ARG A 152 -5.30 -18.62 1.82
CA ARG A 152 -4.92 -19.79 1.02
C ARG A 152 -4.24 -19.32 -0.27
N ASN A 153 -3.60 -20.24 -1.00
CA ASN A 153 -2.99 -19.96 -2.31
C ASN A 153 -2.10 -18.70 -2.29
N VAL A 154 -1.20 -18.61 -1.32
CA VAL A 154 -0.28 -17.47 -1.14
C VAL A 154 0.62 -17.35 -2.37
N ARG A 155 0.68 -16.14 -2.95
CA ARG A 155 1.46 -15.84 -4.16
C ARG A 155 2.75 -15.12 -3.82
N LEU A 156 2.60 -14.00 -3.13
CA LEU A 156 3.67 -13.06 -2.85
C LEU A 156 3.67 -12.76 -1.36
N VAL A 157 4.84 -12.68 -0.74
CA VAL A 157 5.02 -12.32 0.67
C VAL A 157 6.17 -11.34 0.76
N GLU A 158 6.00 -10.19 1.43
CA GLU A 158 6.99 -9.12 1.51
C GLU A 158 7.66 -8.82 0.16
N HIS A 159 6.86 -8.63 -0.88
CA HIS A 159 7.33 -8.55 -2.26
C HIS A 159 7.38 -7.12 -2.77
N ILE A 160 8.46 -6.76 -3.45
CA ILE A 160 8.60 -5.48 -4.12
C ILE A 160 7.69 -5.43 -5.35
N VAL A 161 6.93 -4.34 -5.46
CA VAL A 161 6.08 -4.07 -6.62
C VAL A 161 6.41 -2.72 -7.20
N THR A 162 6.28 -2.61 -8.51
CA THR A 162 6.58 -1.41 -9.29
C THR A 162 5.45 -1.12 -10.27
N HIS A 163 5.16 0.17 -10.46
CA HIS A 163 4.31 0.63 -11.55
C HIS A 163 5.20 1.46 -12.47
N SER A 164 5.60 0.88 -13.59
CA SER A 164 6.51 1.52 -14.54
C SER A 164 5.94 2.82 -15.12
N SER A 165 4.70 2.79 -15.62
CA SER A 165 4.05 3.96 -16.24
C SER A 165 3.86 5.14 -15.28
N LEU A 166 3.42 4.88 -14.05
CA LEU A 166 3.20 5.91 -13.02
C LEU A 166 4.45 6.20 -12.18
N ASN A 167 5.54 5.47 -12.41
CA ASN A 167 6.84 5.62 -11.77
C ASN A 167 6.77 5.67 -10.24
N TYR A 168 6.25 4.62 -9.61
CA TYR A 168 6.32 4.42 -8.16
C TYR A 168 6.56 2.95 -7.81
N ARG A 169 6.94 2.69 -6.56
CA ARG A 169 7.19 1.33 -6.05
C ARG A 169 6.67 1.13 -4.64
N GLY A 170 6.67 -0.10 -4.16
CA GLY A 170 6.24 -0.46 -2.81
C GLY A 170 6.73 -1.83 -2.40
N ILE A 171 6.49 -2.18 -1.13
CA ILE A 171 6.63 -3.55 -0.62
C ILE A 171 5.24 -3.92 -0.10
N ILE A 172 4.65 -4.95 -0.69
CA ILE A 172 3.38 -5.51 -0.23
C ILE A 172 3.62 -6.53 0.87
N ASP A 173 2.74 -6.60 1.87
CA ASP A 173 2.86 -7.63 2.89
C ASP A 173 2.55 -9.02 2.32
N CYS A 174 1.41 -9.17 1.63
CA CYS A 174 0.99 -10.45 1.07
C CYS A 174 0.02 -10.29 -0.10
N VAL A 175 0.08 -11.22 -1.06
CA VAL A 175 -1.00 -11.49 -2.02
C VAL A 175 -1.40 -12.95 -1.90
N ALA A 176 -2.68 -13.20 -1.63
CA ALA A 176 -3.21 -14.53 -1.40
C ALA A 176 -4.71 -14.59 -1.72
N SER A 177 -5.25 -15.81 -1.78
CA SER A 177 -6.69 -16.05 -1.83
C SER A 177 -7.29 -15.90 -0.43
N TYR A 178 -8.37 -15.12 -0.34
CA TYR A 178 -9.19 -14.99 0.86
C TYR A 178 -10.66 -15.10 0.47
N ASN A 179 -11.36 -16.11 1.00
CA ASN A 179 -12.73 -16.46 0.56
C ASN A 179 -12.86 -16.53 -0.97
N ASP A 180 -11.98 -17.31 -1.59
CA ASP A 180 -11.91 -17.57 -3.04
C ASP A 180 -11.66 -16.36 -3.96
N GLU A 181 -11.24 -15.22 -3.38
CA GLU A 181 -10.83 -14.03 -4.13
C GLU A 181 -9.33 -13.75 -3.91
N LEU A 182 -8.58 -13.53 -4.99
CA LEU A 182 -7.19 -13.10 -4.92
C LEU A 182 -7.12 -11.62 -4.51
N VAL A 183 -6.52 -11.33 -3.36
CA VAL A 183 -6.49 -9.98 -2.76
C VAL A 183 -5.08 -9.58 -2.34
N VAL A 184 -4.83 -8.26 -2.30
CA VAL A 184 -3.71 -7.70 -1.53
C VAL A 184 -4.09 -7.69 -0.06
N ILE A 185 -3.26 -8.29 0.79
CA ILE A 185 -3.43 -8.30 2.25
C ILE A 185 -2.41 -7.34 2.86
N GLU A 186 -2.88 -6.43 3.70
CA GLU A 186 -2.06 -5.50 4.51
C GLU A 186 -2.28 -5.81 6.00
N PHE A 187 -1.21 -6.18 6.69
CA PHE A 187 -1.23 -6.43 8.12
C PHE A 187 -0.91 -5.14 8.89
N LYS A 188 -1.58 -4.96 10.03
CA LYS A 188 -1.33 -3.85 10.97
C LYS A 188 -1.45 -4.34 12.39
N THR A 189 -0.64 -3.76 13.28
CA THR A 189 -0.77 -3.97 14.73
C THR A 189 -1.35 -2.71 15.37
N SER A 190 -2.15 -2.88 16.43
CA SER A 190 -2.75 -1.76 17.15
C SER A 190 -3.00 -2.08 18.60
N LYS A 191 -2.83 -1.09 19.49
CA LYS A 191 -3.33 -1.14 20.87
C LYS A 191 -4.80 -0.74 20.98
N LYS A 192 -5.32 -0.04 19.97
CA LYS A 192 -6.71 0.47 19.94
C LYS A 192 -7.52 -0.28 18.90
N TYR A 193 -8.75 -0.64 19.25
CA TYR A 193 -9.71 -1.19 18.29
C TYR A 193 -9.93 -0.24 17.11
N LYS A 194 -9.96 -0.80 15.90
CA LYS A 194 -10.23 -0.10 14.64
C LYS A 194 -11.32 -0.85 13.89
N ARG A 195 -12.57 -0.68 14.34
CA ARG A 195 -13.74 -1.40 13.81
C ARG A 195 -14.27 -0.78 12.52
N TYR A 196 -13.96 0.48 12.26
CA TYR A 196 -14.48 1.22 11.12
C TYR A 196 -13.36 1.65 10.16
N LEU A 197 -13.70 1.69 8.87
CA LEU A 197 -12.75 1.97 7.79
C LEU A 197 -12.07 3.34 7.89
N HIS A 198 -12.74 4.34 8.48
CA HIS A 198 -12.15 5.68 8.67
C HIS A 198 -11.02 5.69 9.72
N GLU A 199 -10.96 4.69 10.61
CA GLU A 199 -9.97 4.58 11.68
C GLU A 199 -8.61 4.04 11.18
N ILE A 200 -8.58 3.54 9.94
CA ILE A 200 -7.37 3.03 9.27
C ILE A 200 -6.78 4.03 8.25
N TYR A 201 -7.29 5.27 8.21
CA TYR A 201 -6.66 6.44 7.56
C TYR A 201 -6.23 6.25 6.09
N ASP A 202 -4.92 6.27 5.82
CA ASP A 202 -4.32 6.19 4.49
C ASP A 202 -4.24 4.72 3.97
N ILE A 203 -4.48 3.72 4.82
CA ILE A 203 -4.24 2.32 4.49
C ILE A 203 -5.06 1.85 3.27
N PRO A 204 -6.36 2.19 3.12
CA PRO A 204 -7.09 1.79 1.90
C PRO A 204 -6.48 2.37 0.60
N ARG A 205 -5.90 3.58 0.66
CA ARG A 205 -5.18 4.17 -0.47
C ARG A 205 -3.85 3.47 -0.74
N GLN A 206 -3.15 3.06 0.32
CA GLN A 206 -1.93 2.24 0.19
C GLN A 206 -2.25 0.91 -0.50
N VAL A 207 -3.31 0.21 -0.09
CA VAL A 207 -3.73 -1.05 -0.72
C VAL A 207 -4.11 -0.84 -2.19
N ALA A 208 -4.85 0.22 -2.52
CA ALA A 208 -5.16 0.56 -3.91
C ALA A 208 -3.90 0.85 -4.75
N ALA A 209 -2.90 1.54 -4.19
CA ALA A 209 -1.62 1.77 -4.85
C ALA A 209 -0.89 0.46 -5.15
N TYR A 210 -0.92 -0.49 -4.23
CA TYR A 210 -0.31 -1.81 -4.39
C TYR A 210 -1.02 -2.66 -5.44
N CYS A 211 -2.35 -2.68 -5.44
CA CYS A 211 -3.13 -3.31 -6.51
C CYS A 211 -2.76 -2.73 -7.88
N GLY A 212 -2.64 -1.40 -7.98
CA GLY A 212 -2.25 -0.72 -9.22
C GLY A 212 -0.86 -1.14 -9.69
N ALA A 213 0.11 -1.20 -8.77
CA ALA A 213 1.45 -1.66 -9.09
C ALA A 213 1.44 -3.11 -9.59
N LEU A 214 0.79 -4.04 -8.86
CA LEU A 214 0.68 -5.45 -9.27
C LEU A 214 0.03 -5.64 -10.64
N ASN A 215 -0.96 -4.82 -10.98
CA ASN A 215 -1.64 -4.92 -12.27
C ASN A 215 -0.74 -4.48 -13.44
N TYR A 216 0.28 -3.66 -13.20
CA TYR A 216 1.20 -3.15 -14.21
C TYR A 216 2.65 -3.62 -14.05
N ASP A 217 2.97 -4.41 -13.02
CA ASP A 217 4.32 -4.93 -12.81
C ASP A 217 4.64 -6.05 -13.79
N THR A 218 5.59 -5.80 -14.69
CA THR A 218 6.07 -6.76 -15.69
C THR A 218 7.20 -7.65 -15.17
N ASN A 219 7.72 -7.39 -13.98
CA ASN A 219 8.76 -8.22 -13.36
C ASN A 219 8.17 -9.45 -12.65
N ILE A 220 6.85 -9.45 -12.44
CA ILE A 220 6.11 -10.57 -11.85
C ILE A 220 5.59 -11.44 -12.99
N ALA A 221 5.95 -12.72 -12.97
CA ALA A 221 5.53 -13.66 -14.00
C ALA A 221 4.00 -13.82 -14.04
N HIS A 222 3.45 -13.96 -15.25
CA HIS A 222 2.00 -14.01 -15.49
C HIS A 222 1.32 -15.22 -14.83
N ASP A 223 2.01 -16.33 -14.66
CA ASP A 223 1.51 -17.52 -13.96
C ASP A 223 1.43 -17.33 -12.43
N VAL A 224 2.15 -16.35 -11.88
CA VAL A 224 2.06 -15.96 -10.45
C VAL A 224 0.86 -15.07 -10.21
N ILE A 225 0.66 -14.06 -11.06
CA ILE A 225 -0.46 -13.10 -11.02
C ILE A 225 -1.12 -13.05 -12.41
N ASP A 226 -2.13 -13.88 -12.61
CA ASP A 226 -2.78 -14.16 -13.89
C ASP A 226 -3.96 -13.24 -14.23
N ARG A 227 -4.32 -12.34 -13.30
CA ARG A 227 -5.50 -11.47 -13.40
C ARG A 227 -5.28 -10.15 -12.70
N ASN A 228 -6.17 -9.20 -12.97
CA ASN A 228 -6.23 -7.96 -12.21
C ASN A 228 -6.60 -8.25 -10.75
N ILE A 229 -5.85 -7.65 -9.83
CA ILE A 229 -6.20 -7.62 -8.41
C ILE A 229 -6.87 -6.27 -8.16
N THR A 230 -8.17 -6.33 -7.86
CA THR A 230 -9.03 -5.15 -7.67
C THR A 230 -9.55 -5.03 -6.25
N SER A 231 -9.11 -5.92 -5.38
CA SER A 231 -9.64 -6.11 -4.04
C SER A 231 -8.52 -6.22 -3.02
N GLY A 232 -8.81 -5.74 -1.81
CA GLY A 232 -7.85 -5.67 -0.73
C GLY A 232 -8.43 -6.13 0.60
N LEU A 233 -7.56 -6.51 1.52
CA LEU A 233 -7.90 -6.92 2.87
C LEU A 233 -6.94 -6.23 3.85
N VAL A 234 -7.46 -5.44 4.77
CA VAL A 234 -6.67 -4.87 5.86
C VAL A 234 -6.99 -5.63 7.13
N ILE A 235 -5.97 -6.25 7.73
CA ILE A 235 -6.10 -7.02 8.97
C ILE A 235 -5.41 -6.24 10.08
N VAL A 236 -6.18 -5.83 11.08
CA VAL A 236 -5.68 -5.11 12.26
C VAL A 236 -5.65 -6.07 13.45
N ALA A 237 -4.46 -6.54 13.79
CA ALA A 237 -4.18 -7.39 14.95
C ALA A 237 -4.01 -6.54 16.22
N TYR A 238 -4.47 -7.08 17.35
CA TYR A 238 -4.50 -6.38 18.63
C TYR A 238 -3.53 -6.97 19.65
N THR A 239 -2.85 -6.09 20.38
CA THR A 239 -1.80 -6.47 21.34
C THR A 239 -2.33 -7.15 22.60
N ASP A 240 -3.64 -7.11 22.84
CA ASP A 240 -4.33 -7.79 23.93
C ASP A 240 -4.81 -9.20 23.57
N GLY A 241 -4.60 -9.64 22.31
CA GLY A 241 -5.01 -10.95 21.82
C GLY A 241 -6.49 -11.06 21.49
N SER A 242 -7.23 -9.96 21.52
CA SER A 242 -8.61 -9.91 21.01
C SER A 242 -8.65 -10.14 19.50
N GLU A 243 -9.81 -10.60 18.99
CA GLU A 243 -9.98 -10.92 17.58
C GLU A 243 -9.68 -9.72 16.68
N ALA A 244 -8.84 -9.94 15.67
CA ALA A 244 -8.42 -8.91 14.72
C ALA A 244 -9.60 -8.35 13.92
N SER A 245 -9.56 -7.05 13.63
CA SER A 245 -10.55 -6.45 12.74
C SER A 245 -10.15 -6.61 11.28
N VAL A 246 -11.12 -7.04 10.46
CA VAL A 246 -10.96 -7.29 9.04
C VAL A 246 -11.73 -6.25 8.25
N HIS A 247 -11.00 -5.46 7.45
CA HIS A 247 -11.60 -4.49 6.53
C HIS A 247 -11.42 -4.98 5.09
N ARG A 248 -12.49 -5.51 4.51
CA ARG A 248 -12.49 -5.94 3.11
C ARG A 248 -12.77 -4.73 2.22
N LEU A 249 -11.91 -4.55 1.22
CA LEU A 249 -12.01 -3.51 0.19
C LEU A 249 -12.39 -4.20 -1.13
N ASN A 250 -13.65 -4.61 -1.27
CA ASN A 250 -14.12 -5.48 -2.37
C ASN A 250 -15.15 -4.82 -3.30
N VAL A 251 -15.54 -3.58 -3.04
CA VAL A 251 -16.45 -2.86 -3.93
C VAL A 251 -15.62 -2.17 -5.00
N THR A 252 -15.75 -2.60 -6.26
CA THR A 252 -15.01 -2.06 -7.41
C THR A 252 -15.02 -0.53 -7.43
N GLU A 253 -16.16 0.10 -7.09
CA GLU A 253 -16.27 1.55 -6.99
C GLU A 253 -15.45 2.14 -5.82
N GLN A 254 -15.46 1.50 -4.65
CA GLN A 254 -14.67 1.92 -3.50
C GLN A 254 -13.17 1.86 -3.79
N MET A 255 -12.68 0.75 -4.35
CA MET A 255 -11.28 0.58 -4.71
C MET A 255 -10.86 1.54 -5.83
N ASN A 256 -11.72 1.77 -6.84
CA ASN A 256 -11.48 2.80 -7.86
C ASN A 256 -11.43 4.21 -7.26
N ASN A 257 -12.24 4.51 -6.25
CA ASN A 257 -12.19 5.79 -5.55
C ASN A 257 -10.86 5.95 -4.78
N TYR A 258 -10.41 4.91 -4.06
CA TYR A 258 -9.10 4.94 -3.40
C TYR A 258 -7.94 5.03 -4.38
N TRP A 259 -8.02 4.36 -5.53
CA TRP A 259 -7.06 4.48 -6.62
C TRP A 259 -6.99 5.91 -7.15
N LYS A 260 -8.15 6.53 -7.46
CA LYS A 260 -8.22 7.92 -7.92
C LYS A 260 -7.60 8.87 -6.90
N GLN A 261 -7.88 8.68 -5.61
CA GLN A 261 -7.28 9.48 -4.55
C GLN A 261 -5.76 9.25 -4.47
N TRP A 262 -5.29 8.01 -4.59
CA TRP A 262 -3.85 7.70 -4.63
C TRP A 262 -3.16 8.40 -5.80
N VAL A 263 -3.69 8.28 -7.02
CA VAL A 263 -3.13 8.92 -8.22
C VAL A 263 -3.03 10.44 -8.03
N GLY A 264 -4.05 11.07 -7.42
CA GLY A 264 -3.98 12.50 -7.09
C GLY A 264 -2.88 12.85 -6.08
N ARG A 265 -2.59 11.97 -5.12
CA ARG A 265 -1.50 12.16 -4.15
C ARG A 265 -0.14 11.97 -4.81
N LEU A 266 -0.02 11.01 -5.73
CA LEU A 266 1.20 10.80 -6.50
C LEU A 266 1.51 12.00 -7.42
N ASP A 267 0.51 12.51 -8.14
CA ASP A 267 0.66 13.72 -8.97
C ASP A 267 1.08 14.94 -8.13
N GLN A 268 0.46 15.14 -6.95
CA GLN A 268 0.89 16.20 -6.02
C GLN A 268 2.36 16.04 -5.59
N PHE A 269 2.78 14.82 -5.28
CA PHE A 269 4.16 14.52 -4.88
C PHE A 269 5.15 14.83 -6.00
N GLN A 270 4.86 14.38 -7.22
CA GLN A 270 5.71 14.58 -8.39
C GLN A 270 5.85 16.08 -8.75
N ARG A 271 4.75 16.84 -8.70
CA ARG A 271 4.77 18.30 -8.93
C ARG A 271 5.60 19.04 -7.89
N THR A 272 5.44 18.70 -6.61
CA THR A 272 6.20 19.32 -5.52
C THR A 272 7.70 19.08 -5.69
N ASN A 273 8.11 17.83 -5.92
CA ASN A 273 9.53 17.51 -6.13
C ASN A 273 10.12 18.19 -7.37
N LYS A 274 9.35 18.30 -8.47
CA LYS A 274 9.80 18.98 -9.69
C LYS A 274 10.05 20.47 -9.44
N LEU A 275 9.16 21.14 -8.69
CA LEU A 275 9.32 22.54 -8.32
C LEU A 275 10.52 22.76 -7.39
N GLU A 276 10.73 21.88 -6.43
CA GLU A 276 11.89 21.94 -5.53
C GLU A 276 13.21 21.78 -6.31
N GLN A 277 13.29 20.82 -7.23
CA GLN A 277 14.46 20.62 -8.10
C GLN A 277 14.76 21.85 -8.97
N GLN A 278 13.72 22.50 -9.50
CA GLN A 278 13.85 23.73 -10.30
C GLN A 278 14.24 24.96 -9.47
N ALA A 279 13.88 25.01 -8.20
CA ALA A 279 14.26 26.11 -7.30
C ALA A 279 15.69 25.98 -6.76
N THR A 280 16.24 24.76 -6.75
CA THR A 280 17.62 24.47 -6.31
C THR A 280 18.65 24.43 -7.44
N ALA A 281 18.21 24.53 -8.70
CA ALA A 281 19.05 24.54 -9.91
C ALA A 281 19.26 25.97 -10.40
#